data_AF-A0A359G3U3-F1
#
_entry.id   AF-A0A359G3U3-F1
#
_cell.length_a   1.000
_cell.length_b   1.000
_cell.length_c   1.000
_cell.angle_alpha   90.00
_cell.angle_beta   90.00
_cell.angle_gamma   90.00
#
_symmetry.space_group_name_H-M   'P 1'
#
loop_
_entity.id
_entity.type
_entity.pdbx_description
1 polymer ?
#
loop_
_entity_poly.entity_id
_entity_poly.type
_entity_poly.pdbx_seq_one_letter_code
_entity_poly.pdbx_strand_id
1 'polypeptide(L)'
;LREAGGEERYVWTTGAWLIDAYRRQAAPEAVARLDEAIRCGDLAWNGVPYTLQSESADAALYTGMLRLSQRLDARYGKRTVAAKMTDVPGHTRAIVPLLADAGIRLLHVGTNPVAPVPRIPSVCRWRDRPSGKEIMLMYNGDYGSDMLLPDGRTAVAIVFTYDNQGPHTVEGVRGIYADLRKRYPGARIEAVSLNAVAEALDAMRDSLPVVESEIGDTWIYGYGSAPLRMARFRALQRLHAAWIDAGRLDPASDAAVDFAVRLGMIAEHTWGADIKTFLQNWDAYDLDTFRARRLLPPFRLAERSWQELDDNIGKAVALLPEELQAEALEALLALEPERPEPIRTPAERLPEELDAEGRYRFDAAGVGCLAGGVAYQTYSADDYQRFFDRYFTRQAWWAISDYGKPGLENSAARSATLEARVVASERTSDARGELIRCDMAFPADTRIDARVLPEAVRLEYRPSTDGRSLDISLTLHRKPANRLPEAYWFSFRPERLAGLVAEKTGSRIDLSDVAAGGNRRMHAIDRYIDLQTPQGTLRITSPDAFLVAVGERHALNYSTDAPDLEQGIHFCLYDNLWGTNFSMWWEGSVRYRFHVELLPATK
;
A
#
# COMPACT_ATOMS: atom_id res chain seq x y z
N LEU A 1 11.27 -19.48 -31.95
CA LEU A 1 11.50 -20.85 -31.42
C LEU A 1 10.64 -21.90 -32.13
N ARG A 2 9.30 -21.75 -32.18
CA ARG A 2 8.41 -22.66 -32.92
C ARG A 2 8.84 -22.93 -34.37
N GLU A 3 9.14 -21.87 -35.13
CA GLU A 3 9.58 -21.97 -36.53
C GLU A 3 10.87 -22.77 -36.72
N ALA A 4 11.71 -22.85 -35.68
CA ALA A 4 12.95 -23.63 -35.73
C ALA A 4 12.72 -25.14 -35.59
N GLY A 5 11.49 -25.60 -35.32
CA GLY A 5 11.11 -27.02 -35.30
C GLY A 5 11.70 -27.87 -34.16
N GLY A 6 12.47 -27.27 -33.23
CA GLY A 6 13.05 -27.98 -32.08
C GLY A 6 12.02 -28.30 -30.98
N GLU A 7 12.46 -28.92 -29.89
CA GLU A 7 11.61 -29.19 -28.71
C GLU A 7 11.39 -27.95 -27.84
N GLU A 8 12.33 -27.00 -27.85
CA GLU A 8 12.32 -25.83 -26.99
C GLU A 8 11.17 -24.88 -27.34
N ARG A 9 10.41 -24.47 -26.32
CA ARG A 9 9.30 -23.53 -26.40
C ARG A 9 9.51 -22.37 -25.43
N TYR A 10 8.78 -21.28 -25.62
CA TYR A 10 8.79 -20.12 -24.73
C TYR A 10 7.37 -19.63 -24.53
N VAL A 11 6.92 -19.64 -23.28
CA VAL A 11 5.60 -19.12 -22.89
C VAL A 11 5.85 -17.87 -22.07
N TRP A 12 5.76 -16.70 -22.72
CA TRP A 12 5.94 -15.44 -22.01
C TRP A 12 4.68 -15.14 -21.20
N THR A 13 4.82 -15.08 -19.88
CA THR A 13 3.73 -14.78 -18.95
C THR A 13 3.88 -13.36 -18.40
N THR A 14 2.82 -12.57 -18.46
CA THR A 14 2.77 -11.19 -17.92
C THR A 14 1.47 -10.94 -17.14
N GLY A 15 1.32 -9.77 -16.51
CA GLY A 15 0.06 -9.33 -15.93
C GLY A 15 -1.00 -9.04 -17.01
N ALA A 16 -2.28 -9.26 -16.70
CA ALA A 16 -3.37 -9.10 -17.67
C ALA A 16 -3.47 -7.67 -18.24
N TRP A 17 -3.03 -6.66 -17.50
CA TRP A 17 -3.06 -5.26 -17.94
C TRP A 17 -2.18 -5.02 -19.17
N LEU A 18 -0.98 -5.61 -19.23
CA LEU A 18 -0.08 -5.37 -20.36
C LEU A 18 -0.67 -5.90 -21.67
N ILE A 19 -1.38 -7.03 -21.62
CA ILE A 19 -2.08 -7.59 -22.77
C ILE A 19 -3.22 -6.67 -23.20
N ASP A 20 -4.09 -6.26 -22.27
CA ASP A 20 -5.22 -5.37 -22.58
C ASP A 20 -4.75 -4.00 -23.10
N ALA A 21 -3.77 -3.39 -22.45
CA ALA A 21 -3.21 -2.11 -22.84
C ALA A 21 -2.58 -2.15 -24.24
N TYR A 22 -1.77 -3.17 -24.54
CA TYR A 22 -1.18 -3.35 -25.87
C TYR A 22 -2.27 -3.48 -26.94
N ARG A 23 -3.32 -4.25 -26.67
CA ARG A 23 -4.44 -4.42 -27.61
C ARG A 23 -5.19 -3.13 -27.90
N ARG A 24 -5.34 -2.24 -26.91
CA ARG A 24 -6.05 -0.97 -27.07
C ARG A 24 -5.22 0.09 -27.79
N GLN A 25 -3.90 0.03 -27.68
CA GLN A 25 -3.00 1.11 -28.10
C GLN A 25 -2.20 0.80 -29.37
N ALA A 26 -1.94 -0.48 -29.66
CA ALA A 26 -1.12 -0.89 -30.79
C ALA A 26 -1.89 -0.84 -32.13
N ALA A 27 -1.16 -0.77 -33.23
CA ALA A 27 -1.72 -0.83 -34.58
C ALA A 27 -2.44 -2.18 -34.84
N PRO A 28 -3.49 -2.23 -35.68
CA PRO A 28 -4.27 -3.45 -35.92
C PRO A 28 -3.44 -4.68 -36.30
N GLU A 29 -2.38 -4.52 -37.10
CA GLU A 29 -1.49 -5.61 -37.52
C GLU A 29 -0.70 -6.18 -36.33
N ALA A 30 -0.26 -5.30 -35.42
CA ALA A 30 0.43 -5.71 -34.20
C ALA A 30 -0.52 -6.45 -33.25
N VAL A 31 -1.79 -6.02 -33.17
CA VAL A 31 -2.83 -6.72 -32.40
C VAL A 31 -3.13 -8.10 -33.00
N ALA A 32 -3.19 -8.22 -34.33
CA ALA A 32 -3.37 -9.52 -34.99
C ALA A 32 -2.22 -10.49 -34.68
N ARG A 33 -0.98 -9.99 -34.65
CA ARG A 33 0.20 -10.79 -34.23
C ARG A 33 0.13 -11.22 -32.77
N LEU A 34 -0.30 -10.33 -31.87
CA LEU A 34 -0.53 -10.66 -30.47
C LEU A 34 -1.59 -11.76 -30.32
N ASP A 35 -2.71 -11.63 -31.02
CA ASP A 35 -3.80 -12.61 -30.99
C ASP A 35 -3.33 -13.99 -31.45
N GLU A 36 -2.53 -14.04 -32.51
CA GLU A 36 -1.99 -15.29 -33.02
C GLU A 36 -1.01 -15.94 -32.03
N ALA A 37 -0.12 -15.15 -31.44
CA ALA A 37 0.81 -15.64 -30.42
C ALA A 37 0.08 -16.17 -29.18
N ILE A 38 -1.03 -15.54 -28.77
CA ILE A 38 -1.89 -16.03 -27.68
C ILE A 38 -2.54 -17.36 -28.04
N ARG A 39 -3.11 -17.49 -29.25
CA ARG A 39 -3.75 -18.74 -29.73
C ARG A 39 -2.74 -19.89 -29.83
N CYS A 40 -1.52 -19.57 -30.27
CA CYS A 40 -0.44 -20.55 -30.37
C CYS A 40 0.19 -20.93 -29.02
N GLY A 41 -0.18 -20.24 -27.93
CA GLY A 41 0.33 -20.53 -26.59
C GLY A 41 1.72 -19.92 -26.29
N ASP A 42 2.24 -19.05 -27.15
CA ASP A 42 3.51 -18.34 -26.93
C ASP A 42 3.37 -17.24 -25.85
N LEU A 43 2.13 -16.79 -25.60
CA LEU A 43 1.78 -15.77 -24.62
C LEU A 43 0.68 -16.22 -23.68
N ALA A 44 0.88 -15.91 -22.40
CA ALA A 44 -0.07 -16.11 -21.32
C ALA A 44 -0.15 -14.85 -20.42
N TRP A 45 -1.27 -14.72 -19.71
CA TRP A 45 -1.41 -13.76 -18.62
C TRP A 45 -1.67 -14.51 -17.32
N ASN A 46 -1.53 -13.79 -16.20
CA ASN A 46 -1.93 -14.25 -14.88
C ASN A 46 -3.13 -13.44 -14.35
N GLY A 47 -3.71 -13.89 -13.24
CA GLY A 47 -4.98 -13.40 -12.72
C GLY A 47 -4.99 -11.92 -12.31
N VAL A 48 -3.86 -11.40 -11.82
CA VAL A 48 -3.77 -9.99 -11.40
C VAL A 48 -3.23 -9.11 -12.55
N PRO A 49 -3.75 -7.89 -12.70
CA PRO A 49 -3.41 -7.03 -13.83
C PRO A 49 -1.94 -6.57 -13.81
N TYR A 50 -1.42 -6.25 -12.63
CA TYR A 50 -0.06 -5.79 -12.33
C TYR A 50 0.25 -6.11 -10.86
N THR A 51 1.52 -5.94 -10.45
CA THR A 51 1.90 -6.07 -9.04
C THR A 51 1.27 -4.94 -8.24
N LEU A 52 0.73 -5.26 -7.07
CA LEU A 52 0.01 -4.32 -6.23
C LEU A 52 0.43 -4.49 -4.77
N GLN A 53 0.39 -3.40 -4.00
CA GLN A 53 0.44 -3.48 -2.54
C GLN A 53 -0.98 -3.68 -2.02
N SER A 54 -1.34 -4.95 -1.78
CA SER A 54 -2.73 -5.39 -1.60
C SER A 54 -3.49 -4.65 -0.51
N GLU A 55 -2.81 -4.17 0.53
CA GLU A 55 -3.44 -3.49 1.66
C GLU A 55 -3.99 -2.10 1.31
N SER A 56 -3.55 -1.51 0.18
CA SER A 56 -4.03 -0.20 -0.27
C SER A 56 -5.41 -0.26 -0.95
N ALA A 57 -5.83 -1.44 -1.42
CA ALA A 57 -7.07 -1.64 -2.14
C ALA A 57 -8.17 -2.25 -1.24
N ASP A 58 -9.40 -1.78 -1.43
CA ASP A 58 -10.59 -2.39 -0.86
C ASP A 58 -11.01 -3.64 -1.64
N ALA A 59 -11.96 -4.41 -1.09
CA ALA A 59 -12.41 -5.66 -1.72
C ALA A 59 -13.09 -5.45 -3.08
N ALA A 60 -13.83 -4.35 -3.26
CA ALA A 60 -14.57 -4.07 -4.48
C ALA A 60 -13.63 -3.73 -5.65
N LEU A 61 -12.64 -2.87 -5.40
CA LEU A 61 -11.59 -2.52 -6.35
C LEU A 61 -10.76 -3.75 -6.70
N TYR A 62 -10.30 -4.50 -5.69
CA TYR A 62 -9.50 -5.71 -5.91
C TYR A 62 -10.25 -6.73 -6.78
N THR A 63 -11.51 -7.00 -6.47
CA THR A 63 -12.37 -7.90 -7.24
C THR A 63 -12.59 -7.39 -8.66
N GLY A 64 -12.83 -6.08 -8.83
CA GLY A 64 -12.98 -5.45 -10.15
C GLY A 64 -11.73 -5.60 -11.03
N MET A 65 -10.54 -5.46 -10.43
CA MET A 65 -9.26 -5.68 -11.13
C MET A 65 -9.08 -7.10 -11.65
N LEU A 66 -9.49 -8.12 -10.87
CA LEU A 66 -9.38 -9.54 -11.27
C LEU A 66 -10.23 -9.88 -12.50
N ARG A 67 -11.34 -9.16 -12.71
CA ARG A 67 -12.24 -9.37 -13.86
C ARG A 67 -11.57 -9.09 -15.21
N LEU A 68 -10.47 -8.33 -15.23
CA LEU A 68 -9.71 -8.14 -16.46
C LEU A 68 -9.20 -9.46 -17.05
N SER A 69 -8.65 -10.34 -16.20
CA SER A 69 -8.16 -11.65 -16.64
C SER A 69 -9.29 -12.53 -17.17
N GLN A 70 -10.47 -12.48 -16.53
CA GLN A 70 -11.67 -13.21 -16.93
C GLN A 70 -12.23 -12.72 -18.27
N ARG A 71 -12.17 -11.40 -18.52
CA ARG A 71 -12.54 -10.80 -19.81
C ARG A 71 -11.62 -11.28 -20.94
N LEU A 72 -10.31 -11.36 -20.68
CA LEU A 72 -9.34 -11.92 -21.63
C LEU A 72 -9.58 -13.42 -21.83
N ASP A 73 -9.83 -14.17 -20.76
CA ASP A 73 -10.15 -15.60 -20.80
C ASP A 73 -11.35 -15.88 -21.71
N ALA A 74 -12.45 -15.15 -21.52
CA ALA A 74 -13.64 -15.26 -22.35
C ALA A 74 -13.35 -14.95 -23.83
N ARG A 75 -12.53 -13.93 -24.10
CA ARG A 75 -12.16 -13.53 -25.46
C ARG A 75 -11.37 -14.61 -26.20
N TYR A 76 -10.49 -15.32 -25.52
CA TYR A 76 -9.56 -16.28 -26.13
C TYR A 76 -9.90 -17.75 -25.87
N GLY A 77 -11.01 -18.03 -25.17
CA GLY A 77 -11.38 -19.39 -24.77
C GLY A 77 -10.35 -20.01 -23.83
N LYS A 78 -9.75 -19.21 -22.95
CA LYS A 78 -8.77 -19.65 -21.95
C LYS A 78 -9.39 -19.70 -20.55
N ARG A 79 -8.64 -20.22 -19.59
CA ARG A 79 -8.97 -20.18 -18.16
C ARG A 79 -7.71 -19.90 -17.36
N THR A 80 -7.72 -18.83 -16.59
CA THR A 80 -6.65 -18.41 -15.72
C THR A 80 -6.95 -18.86 -14.30
N VAL A 81 -6.02 -19.62 -13.71
CA VAL A 81 -6.13 -20.18 -12.35
C VAL A 81 -4.91 -19.84 -11.49
N ALA A 82 -3.98 -19.04 -12.00
CA ALA A 82 -2.81 -18.59 -11.28
C ALA A 82 -2.64 -17.07 -11.38
N ALA A 83 -2.21 -16.46 -10.28
CA ALA A 83 -1.84 -15.06 -10.17
C ALA A 83 -0.36 -14.94 -9.79
N LYS A 84 0.23 -13.78 -10.05
CA LYS A 84 1.62 -13.49 -9.74
C LYS A 84 1.78 -12.06 -9.24
N MET A 85 2.49 -11.91 -8.13
CA MET A 85 3.00 -10.63 -7.64
C MET A 85 4.50 -10.73 -7.43
N THR A 86 5.23 -9.70 -7.84
CA THR A 86 6.69 -9.68 -7.77
C THR A 86 7.15 -8.38 -7.15
N ASP A 87 8.30 -8.39 -6.51
CA ASP A 87 8.96 -7.28 -5.83
C ASP A 87 8.38 -6.98 -4.44
N VAL A 88 7.06 -6.92 -4.31
CA VAL A 88 6.40 -6.67 -3.02
C VAL A 88 6.63 -7.84 -2.02
N PRO A 89 7.12 -7.56 -0.79
CA PRO A 89 7.55 -8.58 0.19
C PRO A 89 6.43 -9.18 1.03
N GLY A 90 5.20 -8.72 0.87
CA GLY A 90 4.09 -9.26 1.62
C GLY A 90 2.74 -8.78 1.12
N HIS A 91 1.71 -9.57 1.41
CA HIS A 91 0.34 -9.26 1.04
C HIS A 91 -0.58 -9.56 2.20
N THR A 92 -1.74 -8.91 2.23
CA THR A 92 -2.74 -9.19 3.25
C THR A 92 -3.43 -10.52 2.99
N ARG A 93 -3.62 -11.35 4.02
CA ARG A 93 -4.42 -12.58 3.97
C ARG A 93 -5.85 -12.35 3.47
N ALA A 94 -6.36 -11.12 3.58
CA ALA A 94 -7.67 -10.74 3.09
C ALA A 94 -7.87 -10.95 1.58
N ILE A 95 -6.79 -11.06 0.78
CA ILE A 95 -6.92 -11.33 -0.67
C ILE A 95 -7.25 -12.80 -0.98
N VAL A 96 -6.99 -13.72 -0.06
CA VAL A 96 -7.20 -15.17 -0.26
C VAL A 96 -8.65 -15.48 -0.71
N PRO A 97 -9.70 -15.02 0.00
CA PRO A 97 -11.07 -15.27 -0.44
C PRO A 97 -11.39 -14.63 -1.80
N LEU A 98 -10.86 -13.44 -2.09
CA LEU A 98 -11.11 -12.72 -3.34
C LEU A 98 -10.48 -13.43 -4.54
N LEU A 99 -9.24 -13.92 -4.37
CA LEU A 99 -8.56 -14.73 -5.38
C LEU A 99 -9.29 -16.05 -5.62
N ALA A 100 -9.68 -16.74 -4.54
CA ALA A 100 -10.42 -18.00 -4.64
C ALA A 100 -11.76 -17.83 -5.38
N ASP A 101 -12.52 -16.76 -5.08
CA ASP A 101 -13.78 -16.44 -5.75
C ASP A 101 -13.62 -16.09 -7.23
N ALA A 102 -12.50 -15.48 -7.59
CA ALA A 102 -12.15 -15.24 -8.99
C ALA A 102 -11.71 -16.51 -9.74
N GLY A 103 -11.62 -17.66 -9.06
CA GLY A 103 -11.18 -18.94 -9.61
C GLY A 103 -9.66 -19.11 -9.62
N ILE A 104 -8.92 -18.21 -8.97
CA ILE A 104 -7.47 -18.31 -8.80
C ILE A 104 -7.17 -19.32 -7.71
N ARG A 105 -6.31 -20.28 -8.04
CA ARG A 105 -5.88 -21.39 -7.19
C ARG A 105 -4.47 -21.20 -6.67
N LEU A 106 -3.58 -20.58 -7.46
CA LEU A 106 -2.18 -20.33 -7.11
C LEU A 106 -1.89 -18.84 -7.09
N LEU A 107 -1.22 -18.37 -6.03
CA LEU A 107 -0.49 -17.11 -6.03
C LEU A 107 1.01 -17.40 -5.98
N HIS A 108 1.73 -16.94 -6.99
CA HIS A 108 3.19 -16.86 -6.96
C HIS A 108 3.61 -15.49 -6.42
N VAL A 109 4.45 -15.48 -5.40
CA VAL A 109 5.09 -14.27 -4.87
C VAL A 109 6.60 -14.42 -5.04
N GLY A 110 7.21 -13.51 -5.79
CA GLY A 110 8.67 -13.38 -5.86
C GLY A 110 9.10 -12.06 -5.24
N THR A 111 9.65 -12.07 -4.03
CA THR A 111 9.97 -10.82 -3.31
C THR A 111 11.21 -10.13 -3.87
N ASN A 112 11.33 -8.83 -3.60
CA ASN A 112 12.57 -8.11 -3.80
C ASN A 112 13.73 -8.84 -3.08
N PRO A 113 14.87 -9.04 -3.77
CA PRO A 113 15.98 -9.82 -3.26
C PRO A 113 16.60 -9.30 -1.96
N VAL A 114 16.46 -8.01 -1.62
CA VAL A 114 17.00 -7.45 -0.36
C VAL A 114 16.00 -7.45 0.78
N ALA A 115 14.71 -7.66 0.51
CA ALA A 115 13.70 -7.68 1.54
C ALA A 115 13.78 -8.97 2.38
N PRO A 116 13.39 -8.92 3.67
CA PRO A 116 13.25 -10.11 4.48
C PRO A 116 12.14 -11.01 3.93
N VAL A 117 12.36 -12.32 4.02
CA VAL A 117 11.36 -13.32 3.62
C VAL A 117 10.53 -13.70 4.85
N PRO A 118 9.19 -13.66 4.78
CA PRO A 118 8.33 -14.17 5.84
C PRO A 118 8.66 -15.63 6.17
N ARG A 119 8.67 -15.99 7.45
CA ARG A 119 8.93 -17.35 7.95
C ARG A 119 7.71 -18.24 7.74
N ILE A 120 7.47 -18.57 6.49
CA ILE A 120 6.44 -19.51 6.02
C ILE A 120 7.09 -20.57 5.12
N PRO A 121 6.47 -21.74 4.92
CA PRO A 121 6.93 -22.69 3.92
C PRO A 121 6.92 -22.06 2.52
N SER A 122 7.91 -22.38 1.69
CA SER A 122 8.04 -21.86 0.33
C SER A 122 6.89 -22.27 -0.59
N VAL A 123 6.20 -23.36 -0.26
CA VAL A 123 4.92 -23.76 -0.83
C VAL A 123 3.97 -24.13 0.30
N CYS A 124 2.80 -23.52 0.36
CA CYS A 124 1.79 -23.82 1.36
C CYS A 124 0.37 -23.59 0.83
N ARG A 125 -0.62 -24.04 1.61
CA ARG A 125 -2.02 -23.63 1.47
C ARG A 125 -2.23 -22.42 2.36
N TRP A 126 -2.36 -21.24 1.76
CA TRP A 126 -2.66 -20.03 2.49
C TRP A 126 -4.16 -19.89 2.63
N ARG A 127 -4.63 -19.91 3.88
CA ARG A 127 -6.05 -20.04 4.22
C ARG A 127 -6.55 -18.84 4.98
N ASP A 128 -7.71 -18.34 4.58
CA ASP A 128 -8.45 -17.37 5.33
C ASP A 128 -9.38 -18.07 6.35
N ARG A 129 -9.10 -17.94 7.66
CA ARG A 129 -9.85 -18.63 8.71
C ARG A 129 -11.35 -18.31 8.69
N PRO A 130 -11.79 -17.02 8.60
CA PRO A 130 -13.21 -16.70 8.64
C PRO A 130 -14.02 -17.28 7.47
N SER A 131 -13.50 -17.22 6.24
CA SER A 131 -14.21 -17.74 5.06
C SER A 131 -13.98 -19.24 4.81
N GLY A 132 -12.92 -19.82 5.38
CA GLY A 132 -12.48 -21.20 5.10
C GLY A 132 -11.87 -21.37 3.71
N LYS A 133 -11.78 -20.31 2.90
CA LYS A 133 -11.20 -20.36 1.55
C LYS A 133 -9.68 -20.41 1.63
N GLU A 134 -9.08 -21.09 0.67
CA GLU A 134 -7.63 -21.21 0.56
C GLU A 134 -7.17 -21.16 -0.89
N ILE A 135 -5.94 -20.69 -1.07
CA ILE A 135 -5.18 -20.78 -2.30
C ILE A 135 -3.83 -21.43 -1.99
N MET A 136 -3.18 -21.98 -3.01
CA MET A 136 -1.77 -22.35 -2.91
C MET A 136 -0.92 -21.09 -3.03
N LEU A 137 0.06 -20.94 -2.15
CA LEU A 137 1.05 -19.88 -2.19
C LEU A 137 2.40 -20.51 -2.51
N MET A 138 3.06 -20.02 -3.54
CA MET A 138 4.47 -20.29 -3.83
C MET A 138 5.26 -19.01 -3.60
N TYR A 139 6.14 -19.01 -2.61
CA TYR A 139 6.91 -17.84 -2.18
C TYR A 139 8.39 -18.03 -2.47
N ASN A 140 8.98 -17.14 -3.27
CA ASN A 140 10.41 -17.10 -3.58
C ASN A 140 11.06 -15.86 -2.97
N GLY A 141 12.28 -16.04 -2.42
CA GLY A 141 13.13 -14.97 -1.86
C GLY A 141 13.80 -14.05 -2.89
N ASP A 142 13.40 -14.19 -4.15
CA ASP A 142 13.83 -13.42 -5.31
C ASP A 142 12.64 -13.42 -6.29
N TYR A 143 12.73 -12.70 -7.41
CA TYR A 143 11.61 -12.59 -8.36
C TYR A 143 11.13 -13.95 -8.86
N GLY A 144 12.06 -14.90 -9.02
CA GLY A 144 11.79 -16.30 -9.27
C GLY A 144 13.02 -17.13 -8.95
N SER A 145 12.80 -18.42 -8.75
CA SER A 145 13.87 -19.40 -8.65
C SER A 145 13.42 -20.72 -9.27
N ASP A 146 14.35 -21.66 -9.40
CA ASP A 146 14.00 -23.07 -9.48
C ASP A 146 13.65 -23.62 -8.09
N MET A 147 12.71 -24.56 -8.06
CA MET A 147 12.25 -25.22 -6.85
C MET A 147 11.85 -26.65 -7.18
N LEU A 148 12.40 -27.61 -6.43
CA LEU A 148 11.89 -28.98 -6.40
C LEU A 148 10.60 -29.00 -5.57
N LEU A 149 9.50 -29.45 -6.17
CA LEU A 149 8.22 -29.55 -5.49
C LEU A 149 8.23 -30.69 -4.46
N PRO A 150 7.29 -30.69 -3.48
CA PRO A 150 7.22 -31.70 -2.43
C PRO A 150 7.14 -33.17 -2.89
N ASP A 151 6.75 -33.45 -4.14
CA ASP A 151 6.75 -34.80 -4.71
C ASP A 151 8.17 -35.37 -4.97
N GLY A 152 9.21 -34.53 -4.89
CA GLY A 152 10.60 -34.89 -5.14
C GLY A 152 10.92 -35.25 -6.59
N ARG A 153 10.00 -35.01 -7.53
CA ARG A 153 10.11 -35.41 -8.94
C ARG A 153 9.87 -34.26 -9.90
N THR A 154 9.02 -33.32 -9.52
CA THR A 154 8.65 -32.17 -10.34
C THR A 154 9.45 -30.96 -9.88
N ALA A 155 10.13 -30.29 -10.82
CA ALA A 155 10.80 -29.02 -10.55
C ALA A 155 10.12 -27.90 -11.36
N VAL A 156 9.91 -26.77 -10.71
CA VAL A 156 9.38 -25.55 -11.33
C VAL A 156 10.50 -24.52 -11.40
N ALA A 157 10.75 -23.96 -12.58
CA ALA A 157 11.73 -22.89 -12.76
C ALA A 157 11.05 -21.64 -13.30
N ILE A 158 11.09 -20.56 -12.51
CA ILE A 158 10.56 -19.26 -12.91
C ILE A 158 11.75 -18.32 -13.12
N VAL A 159 11.96 -17.87 -14.35
CA VAL A 159 13.15 -17.12 -14.76
C VAL A 159 12.74 -15.75 -15.30
N PHE A 160 13.43 -14.70 -14.86
CA PHE A 160 13.13 -13.30 -15.19
C PHE A 160 14.27 -12.62 -15.94
N THR A 161 13.91 -11.64 -16.77
CA THR A 161 14.83 -10.68 -17.36
C THR A 161 15.09 -9.45 -16.48
N TYR A 162 14.45 -9.37 -15.29
CA TYR A 162 14.48 -8.27 -14.32
C TYR A 162 13.70 -7.00 -14.75
N ASP A 163 13.79 -5.94 -13.93
CA ASP A 163 12.96 -4.74 -14.02
C ASP A 163 13.06 -4.05 -15.38
N ASN A 164 11.89 -3.70 -15.92
CA ASN A 164 11.74 -2.95 -17.17
C ASN A 164 12.45 -3.58 -18.37
N GLN A 165 12.78 -4.88 -18.29
CA GLN A 165 13.28 -5.65 -19.40
C GLN A 165 12.12 -6.40 -20.07
N GLY A 166 12.13 -6.41 -21.40
CA GLY A 166 11.19 -7.19 -22.20
C GLY A 166 11.40 -8.71 -22.02
N PRO A 167 10.76 -9.53 -22.87
CA PRO A 167 10.99 -10.98 -22.85
C PRO A 167 12.45 -11.34 -23.14
N HIS A 168 12.86 -12.56 -22.75
CA HIS A 168 14.17 -13.11 -23.10
C HIS A 168 14.39 -13.15 -24.63
N THR A 169 15.65 -12.96 -25.05
CA THR A 169 16.07 -13.23 -26.43
C THR A 169 16.01 -14.74 -26.71
N VAL A 170 16.03 -15.12 -27.99
CA VAL A 170 16.04 -16.55 -28.40
C VAL A 170 17.26 -17.27 -27.82
N GLU A 171 18.43 -16.62 -27.86
CA GLU A 171 19.67 -17.12 -27.29
C GLU A 171 19.59 -17.23 -25.77
N GLY A 172 18.95 -16.25 -25.10
CA GLY A 172 18.68 -16.29 -23.67
C GLY A 172 17.82 -17.50 -23.28
N VAL A 173 16.75 -17.77 -24.03
CA VAL A 173 15.92 -18.96 -23.79
C VAL A 173 16.72 -20.25 -24.01
N ARG A 174 17.52 -20.35 -25.07
CA ARG A 174 18.39 -21.52 -25.30
C ARG A 174 19.38 -21.73 -24.15
N GLY A 175 19.94 -20.66 -23.61
CA GLY A 175 20.78 -20.68 -22.41
C GLY A 175 20.04 -21.25 -21.20
N ILE A 176 18.82 -20.79 -20.95
CA ILE A 176 17.97 -21.31 -19.86
C ILE A 176 17.75 -22.82 -20.00
N TYR A 177 17.42 -23.32 -21.19
CA TYR A 177 17.25 -24.76 -21.42
C TYR A 177 18.56 -25.52 -21.20
N ALA A 178 19.70 -25.02 -21.67
CA ALA A 178 20.99 -25.65 -21.46
C ALA A 178 21.33 -25.75 -19.95
N ASP A 179 21.10 -24.68 -19.19
CA ASP A 179 21.33 -24.64 -17.74
C ASP A 179 20.39 -25.57 -16.97
N LEU A 180 19.12 -25.67 -17.40
CA LEU A 180 18.16 -26.60 -16.81
C LEU A 180 18.54 -28.06 -17.10
N ARG A 181 18.97 -28.40 -18.33
CA ARG A 181 19.44 -29.76 -18.67
C ARG A 181 20.66 -30.17 -17.84
N LYS A 182 21.53 -29.21 -17.53
CA LYS A 182 22.70 -29.42 -16.67
C LYS A 182 22.31 -29.66 -15.20
N ARG A 183 21.38 -28.87 -14.67
CA ARG A 183 20.92 -28.98 -13.27
C ARG A 183 20.04 -30.21 -13.02
N TYR A 184 19.20 -30.55 -13.98
CA TYR A 184 18.24 -31.65 -13.89
C TYR A 184 18.50 -32.68 -15.01
N PRO A 185 19.61 -33.43 -14.93
CA PRO A 185 19.95 -34.40 -15.97
C PRO A 185 18.86 -35.49 -16.05
N GLY A 186 18.37 -35.75 -17.27
CA GLY A 186 17.31 -36.71 -17.52
C GLY A 186 15.88 -36.21 -17.29
N ALA A 187 15.69 -34.97 -16.82
CA ALA A 187 14.36 -34.37 -16.74
C ALA A 187 13.84 -33.98 -18.13
N ARG A 188 12.53 -34.16 -18.32
CA ARG A 188 11.81 -33.57 -19.46
C ARG A 188 11.50 -32.12 -19.14
N ILE A 189 12.04 -31.19 -19.94
CA ILE A 189 11.84 -29.75 -19.74
C ILE A 189 10.71 -29.28 -20.63
N GLU A 190 9.72 -28.62 -20.03
CA GLU A 190 8.58 -28.06 -20.73
C GLU A 190 8.43 -26.58 -20.38
N ALA A 191 8.26 -25.72 -21.39
CA ALA A 191 7.81 -24.35 -21.14
C ALA A 191 6.30 -24.34 -20.97
N VAL A 192 5.85 -23.90 -19.80
CA VAL A 192 4.44 -23.86 -19.40
C VAL A 192 4.09 -22.50 -18.80
N SER A 193 2.79 -22.24 -18.65
CA SER A 193 2.30 -21.08 -17.90
C SER A 193 2.18 -21.40 -16.40
N LEU A 194 1.99 -20.37 -15.57
CA LEU A 194 1.69 -20.56 -14.15
C LEU A 194 0.40 -21.36 -13.88
N ASN A 195 -0.52 -21.42 -14.85
CA ASN A 195 -1.71 -22.28 -14.72
C ASN A 195 -1.31 -23.76 -14.62
N ALA A 196 -0.30 -24.22 -15.38
CA ALA A 196 0.18 -25.59 -15.29
C ALA A 196 0.89 -25.87 -13.95
N VAL A 197 1.58 -24.86 -13.40
CA VAL A 197 2.17 -24.94 -12.05
C VAL A 197 1.08 -25.09 -11.00
N ALA A 198 -0.04 -24.36 -11.14
CA ALA A 198 -1.18 -24.50 -10.24
C ALA A 198 -1.76 -25.92 -10.27
N GLU A 199 -1.94 -26.52 -11.44
CA GLU A 199 -2.42 -27.91 -11.57
C GLU A 199 -1.44 -28.93 -10.97
N ALA A 200 -0.12 -28.73 -11.17
CA ALA A 200 0.89 -29.60 -10.57
C ALA A 200 0.87 -29.55 -9.03
N LEU A 201 0.70 -28.36 -8.45
CA LEU A 201 0.58 -28.20 -7.00
C LEU A 201 -0.75 -28.74 -6.45
N ASP A 202 -1.83 -28.59 -7.21
CA ASP A 202 -3.16 -29.09 -6.82
C ASP A 202 -3.17 -30.61 -6.65
N ALA A 203 -2.44 -31.33 -7.51
CA ALA A 203 -2.28 -32.78 -7.42
C ALA A 203 -1.57 -33.25 -6.13
N MET A 204 -0.91 -32.36 -5.39
CA MET A 204 -0.25 -32.64 -4.11
C MET A 204 -0.79 -31.78 -2.96
N ARG A 205 -1.96 -31.14 -3.14
CA ARG A 205 -2.58 -30.19 -2.21
C ARG A 205 -2.60 -30.68 -0.76
N ASP A 206 -2.99 -31.93 -0.53
CA ASP A 206 -3.18 -32.49 0.81
C ASP A 206 -1.85 -32.67 1.57
N SER A 207 -0.72 -32.73 0.85
CA SER A 207 0.61 -32.79 1.46
C SER A 207 1.18 -31.43 1.86
N LEU A 208 0.58 -30.34 1.38
CA LEU A 208 1.09 -28.99 1.60
C LEU A 208 0.72 -28.47 3.00
N PRO A 209 1.67 -27.83 3.71
CA PRO A 209 1.40 -27.22 5.01
C PRO A 209 0.37 -26.10 4.88
N VAL A 210 -0.41 -25.87 5.93
CA VAL A 210 -1.40 -24.79 5.98
C VAL A 210 -0.79 -23.59 6.71
N VAL A 211 -0.95 -22.40 6.14
CA VAL A 211 -0.61 -21.12 6.77
C VAL A 211 -1.89 -20.31 6.89
N GLU A 212 -2.17 -19.81 8.10
CA GLU A 212 -3.37 -19.02 8.41
C GLU A 212 -3.04 -17.61 8.91
N SER A 213 -1.77 -17.33 9.14
CA SER A 213 -1.29 -16.03 9.59
C SER A 213 -1.36 -14.99 8.47
N GLU A 214 -1.49 -13.73 8.88
CA GLU A 214 -1.20 -12.58 8.04
C GLU A 214 0.29 -12.58 7.66
N ILE A 215 0.62 -12.11 6.46
CA ILE A 215 2.01 -11.81 6.08
C ILE A 215 2.25 -10.32 6.28
N GLY A 216 1.38 -9.49 5.71
CA GLY A 216 1.50 -8.03 5.77
C GLY A 216 2.67 -7.49 4.96
N ASP A 217 2.51 -6.30 4.39
CA ASP A 217 3.48 -5.71 3.48
C ASP A 217 4.46 -4.77 4.19
N THR A 218 5.75 -5.12 4.27
CA THR A 218 6.79 -4.28 4.91
C THR A 218 7.09 -3.00 4.13
N TRP A 219 6.58 -2.87 2.92
CA TRP A 219 6.70 -1.71 2.05
C TRP A 219 5.52 -0.74 2.13
N ILE A 220 4.47 -1.07 2.89
CA ILE A 220 3.22 -0.29 2.91
C ILE A 220 3.38 1.17 3.33
N TYR A 221 4.44 1.48 4.10
CA TYR A 221 4.73 2.84 4.54
C TYR A 221 4.93 3.82 3.37
N GLY A 222 5.42 3.37 2.22
CA GLY A 222 5.68 4.25 1.07
C GLY A 222 4.46 5.01 0.57
N TYR A 223 3.26 4.46 0.76
CA TYR A 223 2.01 5.12 0.36
C TYR A 223 1.71 6.40 1.16
N GLY A 224 2.40 6.64 2.29
CA GLY A 224 2.31 7.89 3.06
C GLY A 224 2.82 9.11 2.30
N SER A 225 3.55 8.92 1.21
CA SER A 225 4.18 9.99 0.43
C SER A 225 3.27 10.88 -0.40
N ALA A 226 2.02 10.48 -0.64
CA ALA A 226 1.09 11.25 -1.44
C ALA A 226 -0.30 11.31 -0.78
N PRO A 227 -0.47 12.09 0.29
CA PRO A 227 -1.68 12.06 1.11
C PRO A 227 -2.92 12.49 0.34
N LEU A 228 -2.81 13.49 -0.55
CA LEU A 228 -3.93 13.92 -1.38
C LEU A 228 -4.32 12.87 -2.45
N ARG A 229 -3.32 12.19 -3.05
CA ARG A 229 -3.55 11.06 -3.96
C ARG A 229 -4.35 9.97 -3.25
N MET A 230 -3.92 9.61 -2.05
CA MET A 230 -4.56 8.56 -1.27
C MET A 230 -5.95 8.94 -0.79
N ALA A 231 -6.18 10.19 -0.36
CA ALA A 231 -7.52 10.67 -0.02
C ALA A 231 -8.49 10.57 -1.21
N ARG A 232 -8.05 11.00 -2.40
CA ARG A 232 -8.82 10.92 -3.65
C ARG A 232 -9.08 9.48 -4.08
N PHE A 233 -8.05 8.65 -4.09
CA PHE A 233 -8.13 7.22 -4.42
C PHE A 233 -9.12 6.50 -3.50
N ARG A 234 -9.03 6.70 -2.18
CA ARG A 234 -9.92 6.08 -1.19
C ARG A 234 -11.36 6.60 -1.27
N ALA A 235 -11.57 7.87 -1.62
CA ALA A 235 -12.91 8.39 -1.88
C ALA A 235 -13.58 7.68 -3.07
N LEU A 236 -12.83 7.48 -4.16
CA LEU A 236 -13.33 6.77 -5.34
C LEU A 236 -13.55 5.27 -5.07
N GLN A 237 -12.71 4.63 -4.26
CA GLN A 237 -12.93 3.25 -3.82
C GLN A 237 -14.27 3.08 -3.09
N ARG A 238 -14.56 3.95 -2.11
CA ARG A 238 -15.85 3.94 -1.39
C ARG A 238 -17.04 4.17 -2.31
N LEU A 239 -16.95 5.12 -3.23
CA LEU A 239 -18.00 5.37 -4.22
C LEU A 239 -18.21 4.17 -5.13
N HIS A 240 -17.13 3.56 -5.62
CA HIS A 240 -17.17 2.38 -6.45
C HIS A 240 -17.87 1.20 -5.77
N ALA A 241 -17.52 0.91 -4.50
CA ALA A 241 -18.21 -0.08 -3.69
C ALA A 241 -19.70 0.27 -3.53
N ALA A 242 -20.02 1.52 -3.20
CA ALA A 242 -21.41 1.96 -3.03
C ALA A 242 -22.24 1.88 -4.32
N TRP A 243 -21.67 2.18 -5.48
CA TRP A 243 -22.36 2.08 -6.76
C TRP A 243 -22.65 0.63 -7.15
N ILE A 244 -21.73 -0.29 -6.87
CA ILE A 244 -21.94 -1.72 -7.08
C ILE A 244 -23.04 -2.24 -6.14
N ASP A 245 -22.94 -1.93 -4.84
CA ASP A 245 -23.91 -2.37 -3.83
C ASP A 245 -25.32 -1.84 -4.11
N ALA A 246 -25.42 -0.61 -4.62
CA ALA A 246 -26.69 0.01 -5.02
C ALA A 246 -27.20 -0.44 -6.40
N GLY A 247 -26.46 -1.28 -7.13
CA GLY A 247 -26.80 -1.70 -8.50
C GLY A 247 -26.73 -0.58 -9.54
N ARG A 248 -26.08 0.54 -9.23
CA ARG A 248 -25.88 1.70 -10.12
C ARG A 248 -24.73 1.50 -11.11
N LEU A 249 -23.83 0.56 -10.80
CA LEU A 249 -22.75 0.12 -11.68
C LEU A 249 -22.71 -1.40 -11.70
N ASP A 250 -23.02 -2.02 -12.84
CA ASP A 250 -22.86 -3.46 -13.01
C ASP A 250 -21.36 -3.80 -12.95
N PRO A 251 -20.90 -4.58 -11.95
CA PRO A 251 -19.49 -4.89 -11.81
C PRO A 251 -18.96 -5.71 -13.00
N ALA A 252 -19.81 -6.32 -13.84
CA ALA A 252 -19.42 -7.08 -15.02
C ALA A 252 -19.31 -6.21 -16.29
N SER A 253 -19.76 -4.96 -16.23
CA SER A 253 -19.68 -4.03 -17.35
C SER A 253 -18.23 -3.63 -17.67
N ASP A 254 -17.97 -3.30 -18.94
CA ASP A 254 -16.66 -2.80 -19.35
C ASP A 254 -16.27 -1.51 -18.59
N ALA A 255 -17.25 -0.64 -18.31
CA ALA A 255 -17.02 0.58 -17.53
C ALA A 255 -16.51 0.28 -16.12
N ALA A 256 -17.10 -0.70 -15.43
CA ALA A 256 -16.67 -1.08 -14.07
C ALA A 256 -15.28 -1.71 -14.06
N VAL A 257 -15.01 -2.64 -15.00
CA VAL A 257 -13.70 -3.29 -15.11
C VAL A 257 -12.61 -2.28 -15.49
N ASP A 258 -12.88 -1.42 -16.47
CA ASP A 258 -11.92 -0.42 -16.93
C ASP A 258 -11.66 0.64 -15.85
N PHE A 259 -12.70 1.08 -15.13
CA PHE A 259 -12.57 1.95 -13.96
C PHE A 259 -11.68 1.31 -12.90
N ALA A 260 -11.97 0.06 -12.50
CA ALA A 260 -11.24 -0.62 -11.43
C ALA A 260 -9.76 -0.84 -11.80
N VAL A 261 -9.50 -1.28 -13.03
CA VAL A 261 -8.13 -1.48 -13.53
C VAL A 261 -7.36 -0.17 -13.66
N ARG A 262 -8.02 0.94 -14.04
CA ARG A 262 -7.38 2.26 -14.14
C ARG A 262 -7.12 2.86 -12.76
N LEU A 263 -8.11 2.86 -11.88
CA LEU A 263 -7.98 3.39 -10.52
C LEU A 263 -6.97 2.57 -9.71
N GLY A 264 -6.96 1.25 -9.90
CA GLY A 264 -6.02 0.33 -9.26
C GLY A 264 -4.55 0.59 -9.58
N MET A 265 -4.22 1.40 -10.60
CA MET A 265 -2.83 1.82 -10.85
C MET A 265 -2.27 2.65 -9.70
N ILE A 266 -3.12 3.26 -8.85
CA ILE A 266 -2.67 3.89 -7.61
C ILE A 266 -2.21 2.86 -6.57
N ALA A 267 -2.80 1.66 -6.59
CA ALA A 267 -2.44 0.51 -5.74
C ALA A 267 -1.25 -0.32 -6.30
N GLU A 268 -0.70 0.09 -7.44
CA GLU A 268 0.54 -0.46 -8.00
C GLU A 268 1.73 -0.05 -7.10
N HIS A 269 2.76 -0.91 -7.02
CA HIS A 269 3.88 -0.73 -6.09
C HIS A 269 4.92 0.34 -6.46
N THR A 270 4.75 1.05 -7.58
CA THR A 270 5.64 2.10 -8.09
C THR A 270 4.87 3.34 -8.55
N TRP A 271 5.24 4.50 -8.01
CA TRP A 271 4.52 5.76 -8.24
C TRP A 271 5.20 6.73 -9.20
N GLY A 272 6.32 6.35 -9.83
CA GLY A 272 6.98 7.19 -10.82
C GLY A 272 8.40 6.75 -11.14
N ALA A 273 9.21 7.70 -11.61
CA ALA A 273 10.59 7.48 -12.00
C ALA A 273 11.47 7.13 -10.79
N ASP A 274 12.29 6.09 -10.94
CA ASP A 274 13.20 5.67 -9.89
C ASP A 274 14.33 6.68 -9.64
N ILE A 275 14.52 7.03 -8.38
CA ILE A 275 15.40 8.14 -7.99
C ILE A 275 16.89 7.80 -8.19
N LYS A 276 17.28 6.53 -8.05
CA LYS A 276 18.65 6.04 -8.35
C LYS A 276 19.08 6.30 -9.80
N THR A 277 18.16 6.23 -10.76
CA THR A 277 18.46 6.39 -12.18
C THR A 277 18.18 7.80 -12.67
N PHE A 278 17.03 8.37 -12.31
CA PHE A 278 16.52 9.57 -12.98
C PHE A 278 16.79 10.88 -12.23
N LEU A 279 16.90 10.88 -10.90
CA LEU A 279 17.13 12.11 -10.13
C LEU A 279 18.61 12.38 -9.86
N GLN A 280 19.34 11.40 -9.33
CA GLN A 280 20.81 11.44 -9.10
C GLN A 280 21.39 12.74 -8.47
N ASN A 281 20.61 13.42 -7.62
CA ASN A 281 21.03 14.64 -6.93
C ASN A 281 21.24 14.36 -5.43
N TRP A 282 22.36 13.71 -5.09
CA TRP A 282 22.63 13.15 -3.75
C TRP A 282 22.90 14.19 -2.66
N ASP A 283 23.17 15.43 -3.00
CA ASP A 283 23.57 16.50 -2.08
C ASP A 283 22.49 17.59 -1.91
N ALA A 284 21.32 17.42 -2.53
CA ALA A 284 20.29 18.46 -2.58
C ALA A 284 19.13 18.20 -1.61
N TYR A 285 19.43 18.10 -0.31
CA TYR A 285 18.44 17.89 0.76
C TYR A 285 18.08 19.15 1.51
N ASP A 286 19.08 19.95 1.93
CA ASP A 286 18.86 21.17 2.71
C ASP A 286 17.91 22.12 1.97
N LEU A 287 17.00 22.76 2.71
CA LEU A 287 15.81 23.41 2.15
C LEU A 287 16.11 24.40 1.02
N ASP A 288 17.09 25.29 1.20
CA ASP A 288 17.42 26.31 0.20
C ASP A 288 18.09 25.69 -1.04
N THR A 289 18.98 24.71 -0.85
CA THR A 289 19.59 23.93 -1.94
C THR A 289 18.54 23.15 -2.70
N PHE A 290 17.64 22.46 -2.00
CA PHE A 290 16.52 21.72 -2.60
C PHE A 290 15.63 22.65 -3.42
N ARG A 291 15.20 23.79 -2.86
CA ARG A 291 14.35 24.76 -3.59
C ARG A 291 15.01 25.25 -4.87
N ALA A 292 16.30 25.56 -4.83
CA ALA A 292 17.04 25.98 -6.02
C ALA A 292 17.12 24.85 -7.06
N ARG A 293 17.42 23.61 -6.64
CA ARG A 293 17.60 22.47 -7.56
C ARG A 293 16.31 21.84 -8.04
N ARG A 294 15.19 22.01 -7.33
CA ARG A 294 13.85 21.53 -7.72
C ARG A 294 13.41 22.03 -9.11
N LEU A 295 14.00 23.12 -9.58
CA LEU A 295 13.74 23.67 -10.91
C LEU A 295 14.48 22.93 -12.04
N LEU A 296 15.47 22.08 -11.72
CA LEU A 296 16.29 21.38 -12.70
C LEU A 296 15.53 20.22 -13.38
N PRO A 297 15.90 19.84 -14.62
CA PRO A 297 15.20 18.79 -15.37
C PRO A 297 15.00 17.46 -14.64
N PRO A 298 15.98 16.91 -13.88
CA PRO A 298 15.79 15.66 -13.13
C PRO A 298 14.67 15.73 -12.08
N PHE A 299 14.56 16.84 -11.36
CA PHE A 299 13.48 17.04 -10.37
C PHE A 299 12.13 17.17 -11.06
N ARG A 300 12.06 17.93 -12.17
CA ARG A 300 10.84 18.06 -12.96
C ARG A 300 10.40 16.75 -13.60
N LEU A 301 11.34 15.88 -13.98
CA LEU A 301 11.02 14.55 -14.47
C LEU A 301 10.35 13.70 -13.37
N ALA A 302 10.91 13.68 -12.16
CA ALA A 302 10.32 12.97 -11.03
C ALA A 302 8.90 13.49 -10.72
N GLU A 303 8.72 14.81 -10.60
CA GLU A 303 7.40 15.41 -10.33
C GLU A 303 6.37 15.09 -11.42
N ARG A 304 6.76 15.15 -12.70
CA ARG A 304 5.88 14.75 -13.81
C ARG A 304 5.48 13.28 -13.72
N SER A 305 6.42 12.39 -13.40
CA SER A 305 6.10 10.96 -13.27
C SER A 305 5.11 10.67 -12.13
N TRP A 306 5.21 11.40 -11.00
CA TRP A 306 4.23 11.30 -9.92
C TRP A 306 2.88 11.89 -10.32
N GLN A 307 2.88 13.00 -11.07
CA GLN A 307 1.66 13.59 -11.62
C GLN A 307 0.98 12.66 -12.63
N GLU A 308 1.73 11.95 -13.47
CA GLU A 308 1.18 10.96 -14.41
C GLU A 308 0.42 9.83 -13.69
N LEU A 309 0.90 9.45 -12.50
CA LEU A 309 0.21 8.52 -11.63
C LEU A 309 -1.08 9.15 -11.07
N ASP A 310 -1.02 10.38 -10.54
CA ASP A 310 -2.18 11.13 -10.06
C ASP A 310 -3.28 11.28 -11.13
N ASP A 311 -2.88 11.50 -12.38
CA ASP A 311 -3.80 11.63 -13.50
C ASP A 311 -4.64 10.36 -13.73
N ASN A 312 -4.23 9.19 -13.22
CA ASN A 312 -5.06 7.98 -13.29
C ASN A 312 -6.38 8.13 -12.53
N ILE A 313 -6.46 9.01 -11.53
CA ILE A 313 -7.71 9.33 -10.83
C ILE A 313 -8.73 9.92 -11.83
N GLY A 314 -8.35 10.97 -12.55
CA GLY A 314 -9.21 11.59 -13.56
C GLY A 314 -9.50 10.66 -14.74
N LYS A 315 -8.49 9.91 -15.19
CA LYS A 315 -8.65 8.89 -16.26
C LYS A 315 -9.60 7.77 -15.84
N ALA A 316 -9.64 7.39 -14.55
CA ALA A 316 -10.58 6.41 -14.04
C ALA A 316 -12.00 6.97 -14.07
N VAL A 317 -12.20 8.17 -13.52
CA VAL A 317 -13.52 8.84 -13.52
C VAL A 317 -14.08 8.94 -14.93
N ALA A 318 -13.27 9.32 -15.92
CA ALA A 318 -13.72 9.45 -17.32
C ALA A 318 -14.25 8.16 -17.97
N LEU A 319 -14.02 6.98 -17.36
CA LEU A 319 -14.51 5.68 -17.84
C LEU A 319 -15.90 5.33 -17.30
N LEU A 320 -16.43 6.11 -16.35
CA LEU A 320 -17.75 5.88 -15.75
C LEU A 320 -18.89 6.43 -16.62
N PRO A 321 -20.15 5.98 -16.42
CA PRO A 321 -21.33 6.68 -16.91
C PRO A 321 -21.42 8.11 -16.37
N GLU A 322 -22.00 9.04 -17.16
CA GLU A 322 -22.03 10.49 -16.89
C GLU A 322 -22.54 10.84 -15.47
N GLU A 323 -23.61 10.18 -15.01
CA GLU A 323 -24.16 10.40 -13.66
C GLU A 323 -23.17 10.06 -12.55
N LEU A 324 -22.41 8.97 -12.70
CA LEU A 324 -21.40 8.57 -11.71
C LEU A 324 -20.14 9.42 -11.82
N GLN A 325 -19.82 9.95 -13.01
CA GLN A 325 -18.74 10.93 -13.17
C GLN A 325 -19.01 12.19 -12.37
N ALA A 326 -20.23 12.73 -12.45
CA ALA A 326 -20.60 13.95 -11.72
C ALA A 326 -20.44 13.77 -10.20
N GLU A 327 -20.96 12.67 -9.65
CA GLU A 327 -20.83 12.34 -8.23
C GLU A 327 -19.36 12.15 -7.81
N ALA A 328 -18.56 11.49 -8.65
CA ALA A 328 -17.14 11.31 -8.40
C ALA A 328 -16.40 12.65 -8.33
N LEU A 329 -16.66 13.56 -9.28
CA LEU A 329 -16.03 14.88 -9.31
C LEU A 329 -16.44 15.74 -8.12
N GLU A 330 -17.71 15.70 -7.71
CA GLU A 330 -18.20 16.38 -6.50
C GLU A 330 -17.49 15.87 -5.25
N ALA A 331 -17.36 14.54 -5.09
CA ALA A 331 -16.66 13.95 -3.96
C ALA A 331 -15.17 14.31 -3.94
N LEU A 332 -14.52 14.40 -5.11
CA LEU A 332 -13.11 14.80 -5.20
C LEU A 332 -12.90 16.27 -4.86
N LEU A 333 -13.82 17.16 -5.26
CA LEU A 333 -13.79 18.58 -4.90
C LEU A 333 -13.98 18.78 -3.39
N ALA A 334 -14.84 17.99 -2.75
CA ALA A 334 -15.08 18.07 -1.31
C ALA A 334 -13.88 17.67 -0.43
N LEU A 335 -12.82 17.10 -1.03
CA LEU A 335 -11.58 16.77 -0.31
C LEU A 335 -10.63 17.96 -0.18
N GLU A 336 -10.84 19.04 -0.92
CA GLU A 336 -10.00 20.24 -0.80
C GLU A 336 -10.26 20.90 0.55
N PRO A 337 -9.26 20.96 1.45
CA PRO A 337 -9.49 21.55 2.75
C PRO A 337 -9.57 23.07 2.65
N GLU A 338 -10.61 23.64 3.25
CA GLU A 338 -10.70 25.07 3.44
C GLU A 338 -9.56 25.60 4.30
N ARG A 339 -9.15 26.85 4.06
CA ARG A 339 -8.21 27.54 4.93
C ARG A 339 -8.83 27.70 6.33
N PRO A 340 -8.19 27.22 7.40
CA PRO A 340 -8.69 27.45 8.74
C PRO A 340 -8.54 28.94 9.10
N GLU A 341 -9.64 29.58 9.50
CA GLU A 341 -9.62 30.93 10.07
C GLU A 341 -8.99 30.89 11.48
N PRO A 342 -8.00 31.76 11.79
CA PRO A 342 -7.30 31.73 13.08
C PRO A 342 -8.25 31.90 14.26
N ILE A 343 -8.09 31.06 15.29
CA ILE A 343 -8.81 31.23 16.55
C ILE A 343 -8.22 32.43 17.29
N ARG A 344 -9.07 33.38 17.65
CA ARG A 344 -8.63 34.62 18.32
C ARG A 344 -8.42 34.47 19.82
N THR A 345 -9.03 33.46 20.43
CA THR A 345 -8.97 33.21 21.87
C THR A 345 -7.69 32.44 22.20
N PRO A 346 -6.71 33.04 22.89
CA PRO A 346 -5.50 32.34 23.29
C PRO A 346 -5.84 31.19 24.24
N ALA A 347 -5.05 30.12 24.23
CA ALA A 347 -5.25 28.94 25.07
C ALA A 347 -4.85 29.17 26.55
N GLU A 348 -5.24 30.29 27.17
CA GLU A 348 -4.93 30.58 28.59
C GLU A 348 -5.56 29.54 29.54
N ARG A 349 -6.73 28.99 29.18
CA ARG A 349 -7.34 27.84 29.85
C ARG A 349 -7.96 26.90 28.83
N LEU A 350 -7.40 25.70 28.72
CA LEU A 350 -7.90 24.65 27.83
C LEU A 350 -9.22 24.07 28.34
N PRO A 351 -10.08 23.57 27.44
CA PRO A 351 -11.15 22.64 27.80
C PRO A 351 -10.63 21.48 28.66
N GLU A 352 -11.40 21.03 29.64
CA GLU A 352 -10.94 20.07 30.67
C GLU A 352 -10.63 18.67 30.10
N GLU A 353 -11.24 18.35 28.96
CA GLU A 353 -11.06 17.12 28.20
C GLU A 353 -9.74 17.12 27.41
N LEU A 354 -9.13 18.30 27.22
CA LEU A 354 -7.90 18.47 26.44
C LEU A 354 -6.68 18.66 27.34
N ASP A 355 -5.54 18.16 26.87
CA ASP A 355 -4.22 18.53 27.40
C ASP A 355 -3.48 19.53 26.50
N ALA A 356 -2.28 19.93 26.93
CA ALA A 356 -1.46 20.94 26.25
C ALA A 356 -1.06 20.54 24.81
N GLU A 357 -1.00 19.24 24.53
CA GLU A 357 -0.71 18.65 23.22
C GLU A 357 -1.99 18.45 22.38
N GLY A 358 -3.13 18.95 22.87
CA GLY A 358 -4.41 18.93 22.18
C GLY A 358 -5.03 17.54 22.11
N ARG A 359 -4.64 16.63 23.01
CA ARG A 359 -5.18 15.27 23.06
C ARG A 359 -6.48 15.27 23.85
N TYR A 360 -7.51 14.66 23.30
CA TYR A 360 -8.83 14.52 23.90
C TYR A 360 -8.90 13.25 24.76
N ARG A 361 -9.28 13.41 26.03
CA ARG A 361 -9.56 12.30 26.96
C ARG A 361 -10.96 11.77 26.69
N PHE A 362 -11.05 10.77 25.83
CA PHE A 362 -12.29 10.05 25.57
C PHE A 362 -12.49 8.99 26.65
N ASP A 363 -13.61 9.01 27.35
CA ASP A 363 -14.04 7.95 28.26
C ASP A 363 -15.50 7.60 27.95
N ALA A 364 -15.73 6.35 27.57
CA ALA A 364 -17.07 5.82 27.36
C ALA A 364 -17.21 4.51 28.13
N ALA A 365 -18.12 4.48 29.11
CA ALA A 365 -18.42 3.30 29.92
C ALA A 365 -17.18 2.63 30.54
N GLY A 366 -16.19 3.42 30.98
CA GLY A 366 -14.94 2.93 31.58
C GLY A 366 -13.91 2.41 30.56
N VAL A 367 -14.11 2.70 29.27
CA VAL A 367 -13.10 2.50 28.23
C VAL A 367 -12.45 3.84 27.91
N GLY A 368 -11.29 4.09 28.53
CA GLY A 368 -10.51 5.31 28.34
C GLY A 368 -9.58 5.25 27.11
N CYS A 369 -9.52 6.35 26.35
CA CYS A 369 -8.57 6.56 25.28
C CYS A 369 -8.16 8.02 25.17
N LEU A 370 -6.85 8.26 25.13
CA LEU A 370 -6.29 9.55 24.75
C LEU A 370 -6.22 9.64 23.23
N ALA A 371 -7.18 10.32 22.62
CA ALA A 371 -7.31 10.51 21.19
C ALA A 371 -6.67 11.84 20.78
N GLY A 372 -5.59 11.80 20.00
CA GLY A 372 -4.89 12.98 19.54
C GLY A 372 -3.37 12.90 19.70
N GLY A 373 -2.73 14.05 19.51
CA GLY A 373 -1.27 14.16 19.56
C GLY A 373 -0.70 14.12 18.15
N VAL A 374 -0.63 15.31 17.57
CA VAL A 374 -0.02 15.54 16.26
C VAL A 374 1.48 15.64 16.48
N ALA A 375 2.24 14.80 15.78
CA ALA A 375 3.69 14.83 15.86
C ALA A 375 4.34 14.99 14.49
N TYR A 376 5.40 15.78 14.45
CA TYR A 376 6.31 15.89 13.31
C TYR A 376 7.62 15.20 13.67
N GLN A 377 8.08 14.31 12.82
CA GLN A 377 9.30 13.53 13.02
C GLN A 377 10.24 13.71 11.85
N THR A 378 11.52 13.89 12.14
CA THR A 378 12.60 13.91 11.14
C THR A 378 13.55 12.75 11.37
N TYR A 379 14.25 12.35 10.32
CA TYR A 379 15.18 11.22 10.36
C TYR A 379 16.59 11.63 9.93
N SER A 380 17.58 10.89 10.39
CA SER A 380 19.00 11.07 10.05
C SER A 380 19.53 9.90 9.21
N ALA A 381 20.75 10.04 8.69
CA ALA A 381 21.45 8.94 8.05
C ALA A 381 21.62 7.72 8.97
N ASP A 382 21.80 7.93 10.28
CA ASP A 382 21.91 6.85 11.25
C ASP A 382 20.60 6.05 11.38
N ASP A 383 19.44 6.69 11.20
CA ASP A 383 18.15 5.99 11.22
C ASP A 383 18.02 5.05 10.03
N TYR A 384 18.42 5.52 8.84
CA TYR A 384 18.49 4.68 7.64
C TYR A 384 19.48 3.53 7.80
N GLN A 385 20.66 3.79 8.38
CA GLN A 385 21.64 2.73 8.62
C GLN A 385 21.07 1.66 9.55
N ARG A 386 20.43 2.05 10.66
CA ARG A 386 19.76 1.09 11.57
C ARG A 386 18.66 0.29 10.87
N PHE A 387 17.91 0.93 9.97
CA PHE A 387 16.91 0.24 9.16
C PHE A 387 17.56 -0.78 8.22
N PHE A 388 18.61 -0.40 7.48
CA PHE A 388 19.31 -1.31 6.57
C PHE A 388 19.92 -2.51 7.29
N ASP A 389 20.53 -2.29 8.45
CA ASP A 389 21.14 -3.36 9.27
C ASP A 389 20.12 -4.42 9.70
N ARG A 390 18.85 -4.02 9.86
CA ARG A 390 17.75 -4.92 10.27
C ARG A 390 16.98 -5.49 9.08
N TYR A 391 16.82 -4.72 8.01
CA TYR A 391 15.92 -5.03 6.91
C TYR A 391 16.62 -5.75 5.76
N PHE A 392 17.84 -5.35 5.39
CA PHE A 392 18.50 -5.89 4.21
C PHE A 392 19.06 -7.28 4.44
N THR A 393 18.61 -8.25 3.64
CA THR A 393 19.16 -9.61 3.63
C THR A 393 20.49 -9.70 2.89
N ARG A 394 20.78 -8.73 2.02
CA ARG A 394 22.06 -8.58 1.30
C ARG A 394 22.36 -7.09 1.08
N GLN A 395 23.63 -6.72 1.21
CA GLN A 395 24.10 -5.35 0.98
C GLN A 395 24.38 -5.16 -0.51
N ALA A 396 23.63 -4.27 -1.17
CA ALA A 396 23.82 -3.93 -2.57
C ALA A 396 23.69 -2.42 -2.78
N TRP A 397 24.58 -1.83 -3.59
CA TRP A 397 24.62 -0.38 -3.81
C TRP A 397 23.30 0.17 -4.37
N TRP A 398 22.63 -0.60 -5.24
CA TRP A 398 21.37 -0.21 -5.85
C TRP A 398 20.25 -0.18 -4.80
N ALA A 399 20.26 -1.13 -3.85
CA ALA A 399 19.26 -1.21 -2.81
C ALA A 399 19.39 -0.08 -1.79
N ILE A 400 20.63 0.26 -1.40
CA ILE A 400 20.90 1.44 -0.55
C ILE A 400 20.41 2.72 -1.26
N SER A 401 20.66 2.83 -2.56
CA SER A 401 20.19 3.97 -3.36
C SER A 401 18.67 4.02 -3.51
N ASP A 402 18.00 2.87 -3.51
CA ASP A 402 16.56 2.77 -3.73
C ASP A 402 15.72 3.00 -2.48
N TYR A 403 16.08 2.34 -1.38
CA TYR A 403 15.36 2.49 -0.11
C TYR A 403 15.79 3.73 0.65
N GLY A 404 17.05 4.11 0.48
CA GLY A 404 17.68 5.18 1.23
C GLY A 404 17.53 6.55 0.62
N LYS A 405 18.30 7.45 1.21
CA LYS A 405 18.51 8.82 0.73
C LYS A 405 20.03 9.02 0.60
N PRO A 406 20.67 8.61 -0.51
CA PRO A 406 22.12 8.75 -0.67
C PRO A 406 22.56 10.20 -0.51
N GLY A 407 23.67 10.41 0.21
CA GLY A 407 24.25 11.71 0.51
C GLY A 407 23.59 12.44 1.69
N LEU A 408 22.58 11.84 2.34
CA LEU A 408 21.91 12.41 3.51
C LEU A 408 22.88 12.64 4.69
N GLU A 409 23.90 11.79 4.83
CA GLU A 409 24.97 11.89 5.82
C GLU A 409 25.78 13.19 5.71
N ASN A 410 25.75 13.83 4.54
CA ASN A 410 26.43 15.10 4.27
C ASN A 410 25.50 16.32 4.43
N SER A 411 24.28 16.13 4.91
CA SER A 411 23.27 17.20 5.06
C SER A 411 23.02 17.60 6.51
N ALA A 412 22.14 18.59 6.71
CA ALA A 412 21.70 19.02 8.04
C ALA A 412 20.68 18.06 8.71
N ALA A 413 20.38 16.90 8.09
CA ALA A 413 19.41 15.94 8.61
C ALA A 413 19.75 15.47 10.03
N ARG A 414 18.78 15.60 10.96
CA ARG A 414 18.89 15.14 12.35
C ARG A 414 17.59 14.49 12.77
N SER A 415 17.69 13.44 13.57
CA SER A 415 16.53 12.77 14.14
C SER A 415 15.92 13.62 15.24
N ALA A 416 14.63 13.90 15.15
CA ALA A 416 13.89 14.65 16.14
C ALA A 416 12.40 14.31 16.07
N THR A 417 11.68 14.54 17.16
CA THR A 417 10.22 14.42 17.21
C THR A 417 9.68 15.61 17.98
N LEU A 418 8.78 16.36 17.34
CA LEU A 418 8.08 17.50 17.92
C LEU A 418 6.61 17.14 18.07
N GLU A 419 6.08 17.22 19.29
CA GLU A 419 4.63 17.19 19.51
C GLU A 419 4.09 18.61 19.41
N ALA A 420 3.03 18.77 18.62
CA ALA A 420 2.34 20.05 18.50
C ALA A 420 1.63 20.38 19.81
N ARG A 421 1.52 21.67 20.12
CA ARG A 421 0.84 22.19 21.30
C ARG A 421 -0.29 23.11 20.92
N VAL A 422 -1.34 23.13 21.74
CA VAL A 422 -2.46 24.06 21.56
C VAL A 422 -1.96 25.48 21.83
N VAL A 423 -2.17 26.38 20.86
CA VAL A 423 -1.86 27.82 20.99
C VAL A 423 -3.12 28.67 21.15
N ALA A 424 -4.22 28.22 20.55
CA ALA A 424 -5.53 28.85 20.68
C ALA A 424 -6.62 27.77 20.63
N SER A 425 -7.70 27.98 21.37
CA SER A 425 -8.83 27.05 21.40
C SER A 425 -10.15 27.77 21.53
N GLU A 426 -11.18 27.23 20.91
CA GLU A 426 -12.55 27.71 21.05
C GLU A 426 -13.52 26.55 21.22
N ARG A 427 -14.60 26.79 21.97
CA ARG A 427 -15.73 25.88 22.11
C ARG A 427 -16.96 26.59 21.58
N THR A 428 -17.64 25.94 20.65
CA THR A 428 -18.89 26.43 20.03
C THR A 428 -19.92 25.31 20.01
N SER A 429 -21.16 25.64 19.68
CA SER A 429 -22.22 24.65 19.48
C SER A 429 -23.00 24.99 18.22
N ASP A 430 -23.36 23.97 17.45
CA ASP A 430 -24.22 24.09 16.27
C ASP A 430 -25.31 23.01 16.27
N ALA A 431 -26.05 22.88 15.17
CA ALA A 431 -27.12 21.88 15.05
C ALA A 431 -26.63 20.43 15.18
N ARG A 432 -25.33 20.16 15.06
CA ARG A 432 -24.70 18.84 15.22
C ARG A 432 -24.10 18.63 16.61
N GLY A 433 -24.31 19.57 17.54
CA GLY A 433 -23.84 19.49 18.92
C GLY A 433 -22.60 20.35 19.19
N GLU A 434 -21.82 19.94 20.17
CA GLU A 434 -20.61 20.65 20.58
C GLU A 434 -19.50 20.52 19.54
N LEU A 435 -18.71 21.59 19.39
CA LEU A 435 -17.50 21.62 18.58
C LEU A 435 -16.38 22.32 19.35
N ILE A 436 -15.30 21.60 19.58
CA ILE A 436 -14.06 22.15 20.13
C ILE A 436 -13.04 22.26 19.01
N ARG A 437 -12.47 23.45 18.80
CA ARG A 437 -11.40 23.68 17.82
C ARG A 437 -10.11 24.08 18.51
N CYS A 438 -8.99 23.62 17.98
CA CYS A 438 -7.65 23.94 18.49
C CYS A 438 -6.70 24.30 17.33
N ASP A 439 -6.13 25.50 17.39
CA ASP A 439 -4.94 25.82 16.61
C ASP A 439 -3.72 25.24 17.29
N MET A 440 -2.93 24.52 16.51
CA MET A 440 -1.76 23.79 16.99
C MET A 440 -0.49 24.40 16.38
N ALA A 441 0.58 24.47 17.18
CA ALA A 441 1.90 24.86 16.71
C ALA A 441 2.96 23.87 17.22
N PHE A 442 3.95 23.56 16.37
CA PHE A 442 5.12 22.81 16.81
C PHE A 442 6.08 23.76 17.57
N PRO A 443 6.65 23.33 18.70
CA PRO A 443 7.66 24.11 19.40
C PRO A 443 8.91 24.30 18.53
N ALA A 444 9.64 25.39 18.75
CA ALA A 444 10.92 25.61 18.09
C ALA A 444 11.96 24.55 18.53
N ASP A 445 12.73 24.03 17.57
CA ASP A 445 13.81 23.09 17.81
C ASP A 445 14.98 23.40 16.86
N THR A 446 16.19 23.50 17.40
CA THR A 446 17.39 23.90 16.62
C THR A 446 17.81 22.85 15.58
N ARG A 447 17.29 21.63 15.67
CA ARG A 447 17.56 20.54 14.72
C ARG A 447 16.65 20.59 13.49
N ILE A 448 15.57 21.38 13.55
CA ILE A 448 14.54 21.43 12.51
C ILE A 448 14.41 22.87 12.00
N ASP A 449 14.53 23.06 10.69
CA ASP A 449 14.21 24.34 10.05
C ASP A 449 12.69 24.58 10.09
N ALA A 450 12.22 25.55 10.87
CA ALA A 450 10.79 25.83 11.01
C ALA A 450 10.08 26.13 9.67
N ARG A 451 10.82 26.51 8.61
CA ARG A 451 10.28 26.74 7.25
C ARG A 451 9.82 25.47 6.54
N VAL A 452 10.05 24.28 7.10
CA VAL A 452 9.54 22.99 6.57
C VAL A 452 8.20 22.58 7.17
N LEU A 453 7.77 23.25 8.24
CA LEU A 453 6.53 22.97 8.94
C LEU A 453 5.32 23.58 8.19
N PRO A 454 4.11 23.02 8.34
CA PRO A 454 2.89 23.62 7.78
C PRO A 454 2.63 25.02 8.34
N GLU A 455 2.01 25.88 7.53
CA GLU A 455 1.63 27.23 7.96
C GLU A 455 0.58 27.21 9.07
N ALA A 456 -0.30 26.21 9.10
CA ALA A 456 -1.24 25.99 10.19
C ALA A 456 -1.60 24.51 10.37
N VAL A 457 -1.89 24.13 11.61
CA VAL A 457 -2.43 22.83 11.98
C VAL A 457 -3.67 23.05 12.82
N ARG A 458 -4.82 22.51 12.38
CA ARG A 458 -6.11 22.65 13.05
C ARG A 458 -6.64 21.29 13.48
N LEU A 459 -6.98 21.15 14.75
CA LEU A 459 -7.75 20.04 15.28
C LEU A 459 -9.18 20.48 15.57
N GLU A 460 -10.14 19.60 15.29
CA GLU A 460 -11.54 19.77 15.64
C GLU A 460 -12.07 18.48 16.27
N TYR A 461 -12.80 18.62 17.38
CA TYR A 461 -13.42 17.52 18.11
C TYR A 461 -14.93 17.76 18.23
N ARG A 462 -15.71 16.72 17.94
CA ARG A 462 -17.17 16.70 18.14
C ARG A 462 -17.56 15.45 18.92
N PRO A 463 -17.67 15.55 20.26
CA PRO A 463 -18.20 14.45 21.06
C PRO A 463 -19.70 14.26 20.78
N SER A 464 -20.17 13.02 20.79
CA SER A 464 -21.60 12.73 20.70
C SER A 464 -22.33 13.11 21.99
N THR A 465 -23.64 13.38 21.87
CA THR A 465 -24.48 13.75 23.02
C THR A 465 -24.66 12.62 24.04
N ASP A 466 -24.51 11.36 23.62
CA ASP A 466 -24.54 10.18 24.49
C ASP A 466 -23.16 9.80 25.07
N GLY A 467 -22.10 10.54 24.69
CA GLY A 467 -20.72 10.30 25.12
C GLY A 467 -20.11 9.01 24.61
N ARG A 468 -20.72 8.34 23.62
CA ARG A 468 -20.24 7.04 23.11
C ARG A 468 -19.37 7.12 21.87
N SER A 469 -19.28 8.29 21.22
CA SER A 469 -18.43 8.49 20.05
C SER A 469 -17.82 9.88 20.01
N LEU A 470 -16.78 10.02 19.19
CA LEU A 470 -16.04 11.25 18.98
C LEU A 470 -15.64 11.35 17.51
N ASP A 471 -16.15 12.37 16.82
CA ASP A 471 -15.65 12.75 15.50
C ASP A 471 -14.46 13.70 15.66
N ILE A 472 -13.41 13.45 14.87
CA ILE A 472 -12.17 14.24 14.88
C ILE A 472 -11.83 14.66 13.46
N SER A 473 -11.47 15.93 13.28
CA SER A 473 -10.85 16.44 12.06
C SER A 473 -9.45 16.99 12.36
N LEU A 474 -8.49 16.67 11.49
CA LEU A 474 -7.14 17.22 11.53
C LEU A 474 -6.81 17.80 10.15
N THR A 475 -6.50 19.09 10.09
CA THR A 475 -6.06 19.75 8.85
C THR A 475 -4.61 20.17 8.95
N LEU A 476 -3.78 19.71 8.00
CA LEU A 476 -2.46 20.27 7.73
C LEU A 476 -2.63 21.29 6.59
N HIS A 477 -2.38 22.57 6.86
CA HIS A 477 -2.57 23.63 5.89
C HIS A 477 -1.22 24.15 5.36
N ARG A 478 -1.08 24.17 4.03
CA ARG A 478 0.08 24.68 3.29
C ARG A 478 1.41 24.17 3.85
N LYS A 479 1.51 22.84 3.97
CA LYS A 479 2.80 22.18 4.18
C LYS A 479 3.70 22.46 2.96
N PRO A 480 4.94 22.95 3.15
CA PRO A 480 5.88 23.15 2.07
C PRO A 480 6.50 21.83 1.58
N ALA A 481 6.96 21.80 0.33
CA ALA A 481 7.75 20.69 -0.17
C ALA A 481 9.08 20.63 0.59
N ASN A 482 9.41 19.43 1.07
CA ASN A 482 10.65 19.16 1.79
C ASN A 482 11.15 17.77 1.37
N ARG A 483 12.45 17.67 1.08
CA ARG A 483 13.10 16.43 0.66
C ARG A 483 13.79 15.70 1.81
N LEU A 484 14.15 16.43 2.87
CA LEU A 484 14.64 15.81 4.10
C LEU A 484 13.61 14.77 4.59
N PRO A 485 14.06 13.63 5.11
CA PRO A 485 13.16 12.58 5.57
C PRO A 485 12.31 13.09 6.73
N GLU A 486 11.01 13.02 6.56
CA GLU A 486 10.03 13.53 7.51
C GLU A 486 8.81 12.60 7.59
N ALA A 487 8.10 12.66 8.71
CA ALA A 487 6.79 12.02 8.89
C ALA A 487 5.88 12.85 9.80
N TYR A 488 4.57 12.79 9.55
CA TYR A 488 3.53 13.36 10.40
C TYR A 488 2.66 12.24 10.96
N TRP A 489 2.33 12.33 12.24
CA TRP A 489 1.59 11.29 12.97
C TRP A 489 0.37 11.84 13.70
N PHE A 490 -0.67 11.03 13.81
CA PHE A 490 -1.81 11.25 14.71
C PHE A 490 -2.03 10.02 15.59
N SER A 491 -2.16 10.19 16.91
CA SER A 491 -2.06 9.07 17.86
C SER A 491 -3.37 8.74 18.55
N PHE A 492 -3.52 7.47 18.92
CA PHE A 492 -4.55 7.00 19.84
C PHE A 492 -3.90 6.10 20.88
N ARG A 493 -4.11 6.42 22.15
CA ARG A 493 -3.54 5.67 23.28
C ARG A 493 -4.65 5.26 24.24
N PRO A 494 -5.24 4.06 24.07
CA PRO A 494 -6.15 3.51 25.06
C PRO A 494 -5.39 3.19 26.35
N GLU A 495 -6.09 3.12 27.48
CA GLU A 495 -5.47 2.81 28.77
C GLU A 495 -4.75 1.46 28.79
N ARG A 496 -5.32 0.48 28.08
CA ARG A 496 -4.73 -0.86 27.92
C ARG A 496 -5.26 -1.53 26.67
N LEU A 497 -4.34 -2.03 25.84
CA LEU A 497 -4.66 -2.90 24.71
C LEU A 497 -4.54 -4.36 25.10
N ALA A 498 -5.57 -5.14 24.76
CA ALA A 498 -5.59 -6.59 24.82
C ALA A 498 -5.46 -7.23 23.43
N GLY A 499 -5.83 -6.51 22.37
CA GLY A 499 -5.76 -7.00 21.00
C GLY A 499 -6.05 -5.90 19.98
N LEU A 500 -5.72 -6.18 18.72
CA LEU A 500 -5.87 -5.25 17.60
C LEU A 500 -6.40 -6.00 16.38
N VAL A 501 -7.53 -5.54 15.85
CA VAL A 501 -8.11 -6.10 14.63
C VAL A 501 -8.32 -4.97 13.62
N ALA A 502 -7.60 -5.03 12.50
CA ALA A 502 -7.83 -4.11 11.40
C ALA A 502 -8.76 -4.74 10.37
N GLU A 503 -9.58 -3.90 9.74
CA GLU A 503 -10.15 -4.29 8.47
C GLU A 503 -9.15 -4.02 7.35
N LYS A 504 -8.86 -5.02 6.53
CA LYS A 504 -7.96 -4.94 5.38
C LYS A 504 -8.64 -5.60 4.20
N THR A 505 -8.75 -4.89 3.08
CA THR A 505 -9.35 -5.38 1.83
C THR A 505 -10.66 -6.15 2.08
N GLY A 506 -11.59 -5.54 2.82
CA GLY A 506 -12.90 -6.11 3.19
C GLY A 506 -12.93 -7.25 4.23
N SER A 507 -11.79 -7.66 4.81
CA SER A 507 -11.72 -8.73 5.81
C SER A 507 -11.15 -8.26 7.15
N ARG A 508 -11.59 -8.89 8.26
CA ARG A 508 -11.04 -8.65 9.60
C ARG A 508 -9.75 -9.43 9.80
N ILE A 509 -8.65 -8.73 10.10
CA ILE A 509 -7.33 -9.30 10.32
C ILE A 509 -6.86 -8.98 11.75
N ASP A 510 -6.53 -10.02 12.51
CA ASP A 510 -5.86 -9.90 13.81
C ASP A 510 -4.39 -9.54 13.59
N LEU A 511 -3.98 -8.37 14.08
CA LEU A 511 -2.62 -7.85 13.90
C LEU A 511 -1.59 -8.50 14.84
N SER A 512 -2.02 -9.35 15.77
CA SER A 512 -1.13 -10.19 16.57
C SER A 512 -0.69 -11.47 15.83
N ASP A 513 -1.48 -11.94 14.86
CA ASP A 513 -1.21 -13.14 14.05
C ASP A 513 -0.57 -12.78 12.70
N VAL A 514 0.59 -12.14 12.76
CA VAL A 514 1.42 -11.82 11.58
C VAL A 514 2.67 -12.70 11.58
N ALA A 515 2.95 -13.39 10.48
CA ALA A 515 4.12 -14.24 10.30
C ALA A 515 5.43 -13.48 10.60
N ALA A 516 6.38 -14.13 11.25
CA ALA A 516 7.68 -13.51 11.51
C ALA A 516 8.38 -13.18 10.20
N GLY A 517 8.98 -12.00 10.07
CA GLY A 517 9.54 -11.52 8.80
C GLY A 517 8.54 -10.82 7.88
N GLY A 518 7.23 -10.94 8.17
CA GLY A 518 6.20 -10.07 7.63
C GLY A 518 6.10 -8.74 8.38
N ASN A 519 5.19 -7.85 7.97
CA ASN A 519 5.08 -6.52 8.58
C ASN A 519 4.27 -6.57 9.88
N ARG A 520 4.98 -6.50 11.02
CA ARG A 520 4.39 -6.48 12.37
C ARG A 520 4.20 -5.07 12.95
N ARG A 521 4.65 -4.03 12.24
CA ARG A 521 4.80 -2.68 12.80
C ARG A 521 3.89 -1.66 12.16
N MET A 522 3.55 -1.84 10.88
CA MET A 522 2.73 -0.88 10.15
C MET A 522 1.77 -1.60 9.21
N HIS A 523 0.53 -1.15 9.15
CA HIS A 523 -0.51 -1.78 8.33
C HIS A 523 -1.33 -0.71 7.62
N ALA A 524 -1.87 -1.05 6.47
CA ALA A 524 -2.92 -0.25 5.84
C ALA A 524 -4.30 -0.81 6.18
N ILE A 525 -5.22 0.06 6.60
CA ILE A 525 -6.61 -0.27 6.88
C ILE A 525 -7.51 0.08 5.68
N ASP A 526 -8.55 -0.73 5.50
CA ASP A 526 -9.64 -0.46 4.58
C ASP A 526 -10.55 0.63 5.15
N ARG A 527 -11.25 0.38 6.26
CA ARG A 527 -12.11 1.42 6.90
C ARG A 527 -11.74 1.69 8.35
N TYR A 528 -11.48 0.66 9.14
CA TYR A 528 -11.32 0.79 10.58
C TYR A 528 -10.23 -0.10 11.18
N ILE A 529 -9.85 0.26 12.41
CA ILE A 529 -9.12 -0.59 13.35
C ILE A 529 -9.88 -0.65 14.68
N ASP A 530 -10.04 -1.87 15.20
CA ASP A 530 -10.64 -2.17 16.50
C ASP A 530 -9.52 -2.30 17.54
N LEU A 531 -9.57 -1.42 18.54
CA LEU A 531 -8.75 -1.46 19.76
C LEU A 531 -9.49 -2.26 20.82
N GLN A 532 -9.09 -3.50 21.04
CA GLN A 532 -9.71 -4.36 22.04
C GLN A 532 -9.08 -4.08 23.40
N THR A 533 -9.88 -3.70 24.38
CA THR A 533 -9.49 -3.52 25.78
C THR A 533 -10.20 -4.55 26.66
N PRO A 534 -9.78 -4.76 27.92
CA PRO A 534 -10.51 -5.62 28.83
C PRO A 534 -11.95 -5.16 29.13
N GLN A 535 -12.25 -3.87 28.95
CA GLN A 535 -13.54 -3.25 29.28
C GLN A 535 -14.47 -3.11 28.06
N GLY A 536 -13.94 -3.16 26.84
CA GLY A 536 -14.73 -3.02 25.62
C GLY A 536 -13.87 -2.91 24.37
N THR A 537 -14.48 -2.62 23.23
CA THR A 537 -13.75 -2.39 21.97
C THR A 537 -14.02 -0.99 21.47
N LEU A 538 -12.96 -0.20 21.28
CA LEU A 538 -13.03 1.08 20.58
C LEU A 538 -12.74 0.86 19.10
N ARG A 539 -13.64 1.28 18.24
CA ARG A 539 -13.40 1.31 16.81
C ARG A 539 -12.95 2.69 16.40
N ILE A 540 -11.86 2.74 15.63
CA ILE A 540 -11.39 3.97 14.96
C ILE A 540 -11.56 3.76 13.47
N THR A 541 -12.44 4.55 12.87
CA THR A 541 -12.69 4.58 11.42
C THR A 541 -12.02 5.80 10.81
N SER A 542 -11.35 5.65 9.67
CA SER A 542 -10.84 6.80 8.91
C SER A 542 -11.01 6.63 7.40
N PRO A 543 -11.75 7.55 6.74
CA PRO A 543 -11.83 7.55 5.28
C PRO A 543 -10.54 8.04 4.61
N ASP A 544 -9.66 8.73 5.32
CA ASP A 544 -8.53 9.47 4.76
C ASP A 544 -7.18 8.86 5.17
N ALA A 545 -6.94 8.70 6.48
CA ALA A 545 -5.71 8.14 7.01
C ALA A 545 -5.85 6.61 7.11
N PHE A 546 -4.99 5.88 6.42
CA PHE A 546 -5.10 4.42 6.31
C PHE A 546 -3.87 3.69 6.84
N LEU A 547 -2.72 4.36 6.92
CA LEU A 547 -1.50 3.77 7.43
C LEU A 547 -1.45 3.88 8.95
N VAL A 548 -1.34 2.75 9.64
CA VAL A 548 -1.34 2.66 11.10
C VAL A 548 -0.08 1.93 11.56
N ALA A 549 0.78 2.63 12.30
CA ALA A 549 1.86 2.03 13.05
C ALA A 549 1.35 1.53 14.41
N VAL A 550 1.80 0.34 14.82
CA VAL A 550 1.44 -0.30 16.08
C VAL A 550 2.62 -0.22 17.06
N GLY A 551 2.36 0.30 18.25
CA GLY A 551 3.37 0.58 19.26
C GLY A 551 4.07 1.91 19.00
N GLU A 552 5.24 1.89 18.39
CA GLU A 552 6.06 3.11 18.21
C GLU A 552 5.65 3.94 16.98
N ARG A 553 5.74 5.27 17.09
CA ARG A 553 5.69 6.21 15.94
C ARG A 553 6.98 6.10 15.12
N HIS A 554 7.09 5.06 14.31
CA HIS A 554 8.32 4.83 13.57
C HIS A 554 8.06 4.01 12.30
N ALA A 555 8.22 4.65 11.14
CA ALA A 555 8.00 4.00 9.84
C ALA A 555 9.23 3.19 9.38
N LEU A 556 10.46 3.64 9.69
CA LEU A 556 11.69 2.88 9.46
C LEU A 556 11.96 1.84 10.57
N ASN A 557 10.91 1.15 11.03
CA ASN A 557 10.96 0.23 12.17
C ASN A 557 10.71 -1.22 11.75
N TYR A 558 11.59 -1.83 10.96
CA TYR A 558 11.46 -3.27 10.76
C TYR A 558 11.93 -4.04 12.00
N SER A 559 11.10 -4.96 12.48
CA SER A 559 11.43 -5.86 13.57
C SER A 559 10.62 -7.16 13.48
N THR A 560 11.26 -8.27 13.81
CA THR A 560 10.59 -9.55 14.00
C THR A 560 9.95 -9.67 15.38
N ASP A 561 10.19 -8.76 16.31
CA ASP A 561 9.55 -8.78 17.62
C ASP A 561 8.12 -8.25 17.54
N ALA A 562 7.27 -8.67 18.48
CA ALA A 562 5.94 -8.09 18.63
C ALA A 562 6.03 -6.59 18.96
N PRO A 563 5.06 -5.77 18.52
CA PRO A 563 5.00 -4.37 18.90
C PRO A 563 4.63 -4.21 20.38
N ASP A 564 5.16 -3.14 20.99
CA ASP A 564 4.81 -2.75 22.35
C ASP A 564 3.49 -1.98 22.34
N LEU A 565 2.40 -2.66 22.72
CA LEU A 565 1.05 -2.11 22.65
C LEU A 565 0.81 -0.97 23.66
N GLU A 566 1.64 -0.83 24.69
CA GLU A 566 1.51 0.25 25.70
C GLU A 566 1.78 1.64 25.09
N GLN A 567 2.45 1.69 23.94
CA GLN A 567 2.72 2.95 23.23
C GLN A 567 1.54 3.43 22.37
N GLY A 568 0.54 2.57 22.17
CA GLY A 568 -0.70 2.85 21.44
C GLY A 568 -0.60 2.53 19.95
N ILE A 569 -1.41 3.25 19.16
CA ILE A 569 -1.38 3.19 17.70
C ILE A 569 -1.24 4.60 17.11
N HIS A 570 -0.66 4.66 15.91
CA HIS A 570 -0.31 5.93 15.29
C HIS A 570 -0.61 5.92 13.81
N PHE A 571 -1.53 6.76 13.38
CA PHE A 571 -1.79 6.98 11.97
C PHE A 571 -0.67 7.80 11.36
N CYS A 572 0.00 7.25 10.34
CA CYS A 572 0.91 8.02 9.51
C CYS A 572 0.08 8.87 8.55
N LEU A 573 0.18 10.19 8.70
CA LEU A 573 -0.54 11.14 7.88
C LEU A 573 0.21 11.38 6.57
N TYR A 574 1.53 11.55 6.67
CA TYR A 574 2.44 11.71 5.55
C TYR A 574 3.83 11.27 5.96
N ASP A 575 4.59 10.68 5.03
CA ASP A 575 6.03 10.50 5.15
C ASP A 575 6.68 10.48 3.76
N ASN A 576 7.96 10.78 3.64
CA ASN A 576 8.70 10.72 2.37
C ASN A 576 9.92 9.81 2.45
N LEU A 577 9.82 8.71 3.22
CA LEU A 577 11.00 8.00 3.69
C LEU A 577 11.61 7.09 2.64
N TRP A 578 10.84 6.68 1.63
CA TRP A 578 11.35 5.81 0.58
C TRP A 578 11.88 6.61 -0.62
N GLY A 579 13.15 6.37 -0.94
CA GLY A 579 13.88 6.91 -2.08
C GLY A 579 13.21 6.73 -3.45
N THR A 580 12.91 5.50 -3.88
CA THR A 580 12.72 5.19 -5.31
C THR A 580 11.28 4.94 -5.77
N ASN A 581 10.47 4.19 -5.03
CA ASN A 581 9.15 3.75 -5.54
C ASN A 581 8.03 4.76 -5.28
N PHE A 582 8.28 5.79 -4.47
CA PHE A 582 7.26 6.66 -3.90
C PHE A 582 7.66 8.13 -4.03
N SER A 583 6.73 9.05 -3.75
CA SER A 583 6.99 10.47 -3.90
C SER A 583 7.99 10.94 -2.83
N MET A 584 9.02 11.68 -3.24
CA MET A 584 10.10 12.09 -2.32
C MET A 584 9.85 13.42 -1.61
N TRP A 585 8.83 14.16 -2.05
CA TRP A 585 8.33 15.36 -1.39
C TRP A 585 6.88 15.59 -1.79
N TRP A 586 6.12 16.19 -0.88
CA TRP A 586 4.77 16.68 -1.12
C TRP A 586 4.58 18.06 -0.47
N GLU A 587 3.75 18.88 -1.11
CA GLU A 587 3.31 20.18 -0.62
C GLU A 587 1.82 20.36 -0.84
N GLY A 588 1.20 21.17 0.02
CA GLY A 588 -0.21 21.49 -0.09
C GLY A 588 -0.94 21.38 1.25
N SER A 589 -2.25 21.17 1.17
CA SER A 589 -3.11 21.04 2.33
C SER A 589 -3.88 19.73 2.25
N VAL A 590 -4.13 19.10 3.40
CA VAL A 590 -4.92 17.88 3.50
C VAL A 590 -5.69 17.87 4.82
N ARG A 591 -6.90 17.29 4.80
CA ARG A 591 -7.73 17.03 5.98
C ARG A 591 -7.89 15.54 6.18
N TYR A 592 -7.70 15.08 7.42
CA TYR A 592 -7.97 13.73 7.86
C TYR A 592 -9.14 13.72 8.81
N ARG A 593 -10.03 12.75 8.65
CA ARG A 593 -11.19 12.53 9.52
C ARG A 593 -11.03 11.21 10.25
N PHE A 594 -11.47 11.20 11.51
CA PHE A 594 -11.54 10.01 12.33
C PHE A 594 -12.89 9.97 13.03
N HIS A 595 -13.48 8.78 13.11
CA HIS A 595 -14.64 8.51 13.95
C HIS A 595 -14.22 7.45 14.97
N VAL A 596 -14.27 7.81 16.25
CA VAL A 596 -14.01 6.91 17.38
C VAL A 596 -15.34 6.53 18.00
N GLU A 597 -15.61 5.24 18.16
CA GLU A 597 -16.85 4.78 18.81
C GLU A 597 -16.60 3.60 19.74
N LEU A 598 -17.34 3.57 20.86
CA LEU A 598 -17.43 2.39 21.71
C LEU A 598 -18.44 1.40 21.13
N LEU A 599 -17.94 0.26 20.63
CA LEU A 599 -18.80 -0.80 20.12
C LEU A 599 -19.69 -1.36 21.23
N PRO A 600 -20.95 -1.75 20.92
CA PRO A 600 -21.79 -2.48 21.86
C PRO A 600 -21.08 -3.76 22.34
N ALA A 601 -21.21 -4.10 23.62
CA ALA A 601 -20.71 -5.37 24.11
C ALA A 601 -21.33 -6.51 23.30
N THR A 602 -20.51 -7.30 22.62
CA THR A 602 -20.93 -8.56 21.99
C THR A 602 -21.48 -9.46 23.08
N LYS A 603 -22.79 -9.74 23.03
CA LYS A 603 -23.47 -10.66 23.95
C LYS A 603 -23.12 -12.11 23.67
#